data_AF-A0A948V6M0-F1
#
_entry.id   AF-A0A948V6M0-F1
#
_cell.length_a   1.000
_cell.length_b   1.000
_cell.length_c   1.000
_cell.angle_alpha   90.00
_cell.angle_beta   90.00
_cell.angle_gamma   90.00
#
_symmetry.space_group_name_H-M   'P 1'
#
loop_
_entity.id
_entity.type
_entity.pdbx_description
1 polymer ?
#
loop_
_entity_poly.entity_id
_entity_poly.type
_entity_poly.pdbx_seq_one_letter_code
_entity_poly.pdbx_strand_id
1 'polypeptide(L)' 'MKLEKKSVPMQEQPARDRTKNFDEAPLGYTEEEAIREASRCLQCVKKPCIAGCPVLMDIPGFIEAIKKKDFEK' A
#
# COMPACT_ATOMS: atom_id res chain seq x y z
N MET A 1 14.15 9.96 -12.94
CA MET A 1 12.93 9.57 -12.21
C MET A 1 13.03 10.14 -10.80
N LYS A 2 12.12 11.03 -10.38
CA LYS A 2 12.18 11.69 -9.06
C LYS A 2 11.54 10.77 -8.04
N LEU A 3 12.29 10.39 -7.00
CA LEU A 3 11.77 9.55 -5.92
C LEU A 3 10.84 10.39 -5.04
N GLU A 4 9.55 10.03 -5.02
CA GLU A 4 8.63 10.56 -4.04
C GLU A 4 8.93 9.89 -2.70
N LYS A 5 9.22 10.67 -1.65
CA LYS A 5 9.67 10.12 -0.36
C LYS A 5 8.51 9.91 0.61
N LYS A 6 7.46 10.73 0.53
CA LYS A 6 6.33 10.69 1.47
C LYS A 6 5.26 9.72 0.99
N SER A 7 4.94 8.72 1.83
CA SER A 7 3.80 7.84 1.59
C SER A 7 2.50 8.65 1.55
N VAL A 8 1.52 8.10 0.85
CA VAL A 8 0.13 8.54 0.95
C VAL A 8 -0.32 8.27 2.40
N PRO A 9 -0.89 9.25 3.12
CA PRO A 9 -1.41 9.01 4.46
C PRO A 9 -2.67 8.14 4.37
N MET A 10 -2.77 7.13 5.23
CA MET A 10 -3.99 6.32 5.36
C MET A 10 -4.98 7.03 6.29
N GLN A 11 -6.27 6.89 6.00
CA GLN A 11 -7.32 7.41 6.87
C GLN A 11 -7.42 6.53 8.12
N GLU A 12 -7.53 7.16 9.30
CA GLU A 12 -7.65 6.47 10.58
C GLU A 12 -8.80 7.06 11.40
N GLN A 13 -9.41 6.24 12.24
CA GLN A 13 -10.34 6.72 13.26
C GLN A 13 -9.63 7.66 14.26
N PRO A 14 -10.29 8.75 14.70
CA PRO A 14 -9.76 9.62 15.74
C PRO A 14 -9.48 8.85 17.04
N ALA A 15 -8.37 9.16 17.70
CA ALA A 15 -7.94 8.48 18.93
C ALA A 15 -9.01 8.46 20.04
N ARG A 16 -9.76 9.56 20.18
CA ARG A 16 -10.84 9.69 21.17
C ARG A 16 -12.03 8.74 20.92
N ASP A 17 -12.20 8.31 19.68
CA ASP A 17 -13.34 7.51 19.24
C ASP A 17 -12.95 6.02 19.24
N ARG A 18 -11.77 5.67 18.69
CA ARG A 18 -11.25 4.27 18.64
C ARG A 18 -10.90 3.65 19.99
N THR A 19 -10.89 4.44 21.06
CA THR A 19 -10.71 3.92 22.45
C THR A 19 -12.01 3.43 23.07
N LYS A 20 -13.14 3.61 22.38
CA LYS A 20 -14.50 3.33 22.89
C LYS A 20 -15.25 2.26 22.09
N ASN A 21 -14.65 1.71 21.04
CA ASN A 21 -15.24 0.70 20.18
C ASN A 21 -14.20 -0.36 19.79
N PHE A 22 -14.64 -1.38 19.07
CA PHE A 22 -13.78 -2.43 18.48
C PHE A 22 -13.76 -2.35 16.95
N ASP A 23 -14.16 -1.21 16.39
CA ASP A 23 -14.19 -0.99 14.95
C ASP A 23 -12.76 -0.78 14.45
N GLU A 24 -12.52 -1.05 13.16
CA GLU A 24 -11.19 -0.99 12.58
C GLU A 24 -10.60 0.43 12.62
N ALA A 25 -9.48 0.61 13.33
CA ALA A 25 -8.83 1.91 13.43
C ALA A 25 -8.26 2.42 12.10
N PRO A 26 -7.48 1.63 11.32
CA PRO A 26 -7.10 2.01 9.96
C PRO A 26 -8.28 1.80 9.00
N LEU A 27 -8.74 2.86 8.35
CA LEU A 27 -9.90 2.79 7.44
C LEU A 27 -9.52 2.37 6.01
N GLY A 28 -8.25 2.06 5.78
CA GLY A 28 -7.72 1.71 4.46
C GLY A 28 -7.53 2.91 3.54
N TYR A 29 -7.16 2.60 2.29
CA TYR A 29 -7.04 3.58 1.21
C TYR A 29 -8.29 3.58 0.35
N THR A 30 -8.63 4.74 -0.21
CA THR A 30 -9.50 4.78 -1.39
C THR A 30 -8.76 4.16 -2.59
N GLU A 31 -9.50 3.82 -3.65
CA GLU A 31 -8.89 3.31 -4.89
C GLU A 31 -7.81 4.27 -5.42
N GLU A 32 -8.10 5.58 -5.43
CA GLU A 32 -7.18 6.61 -5.91
C GLU A 32 -5.93 6.74 -5.04
N GLU A 33 -6.10 6.61 -3.73
CA GLU A 33 -4.98 6.62 -2.78
C GLU A 33 -4.10 5.38 -2.94
N ALA A 34 -4.71 4.20 -3.12
CA ALA A 34 -4.00 2.95 -3.34
C ALA A 34 -3.19 2.98 -4.65
N ILE A 35 -3.76 3.49 -5.75
CA ILE A 35 -3.05 3.69 -7.02
C ILE A 35 -1.90 4.68 -6.87
N ARG A 36 -2.11 5.76 -6.10
CA ARG A 36 -1.07 6.77 -5.84
C ARG A 36 0.08 6.18 -5.03
N GLU A 37 -0.19 5.37 -4.02
CA GLU A 37 0.86 4.68 -3.26
C GLU A 37 1.56 3.62 -4.13
N ALA A 38 0.81 2.83 -4.90
CA ALA A 38 1.36 1.85 -5.83
C ALA A 38 2.31 2.48 -6.88
N SER A 39 2.01 3.72 -7.31
CA SER A 39 2.84 4.49 -8.23
C SER A 39 4.19 4.92 -7.65
N ARG A 40 4.39 4.83 -6.33
CA ARG A 40 5.70 5.08 -5.67
C ARG A 40 6.65 3.90 -5.79
N CYS A 41 6.17 2.69 -6.08
CA CYS A 41 7.02 1.53 -6.30
C CYS A 41 7.95 1.75 -7.51
N LEU A 42 9.24 1.55 -7.31
CA LEU A 42 10.27 1.77 -8.33
C LEU A 42 10.46 0.60 -9.28
N GLN A 43 9.76 -0.52 -9.07
CA GLN A 43 9.97 -1.77 -9.81
C GLN A 43 11.46 -2.18 -9.78
N CYS A 44 12.03 -2.24 -8.57
CA CYS A 44 13.44 -2.53 -8.35
C CYS A 44 13.86 -3.88 -8.96
N VAL A 45 14.93 -3.88 -9.77
CA VAL A 45 15.45 -5.10 -10.41
C VAL A 45 15.81 -6.20 -9.40
N LYS A 46 16.47 -5.84 -8.29
CA LYS A 46 16.90 -6.78 -7.25
C LYS A 46 15.78 -7.22 -6.28
N LYS A 47 14.59 -6.60 -6.37
CA LYS A 47 13.39 -6.93 -5.58
C LYS A 47 13.64 -7.30 -4.09
N PRO A 48 14.30 -6.44 -3.28
CA PRO A 48 14.61 -6.76 -1.88
C PRO A 48 13.37 -6.99 -1.02
N CYS A 49 12.22 -6.41 -1.38
CA CYS A 49 10.94 -6.64 -0.72
C CYS A 49 10.50 -8.12 -0.75
N ILE A 50 10.75 -8.83 -1.86
CA ILE A 50 10.41 -10.27 -1.98
C ILE A 50 11.30 -11.08 -1.04
N ALA A 51 12.60 -10.80 -0.99
CA ALA A 51 13.55 -11.50 -0.12
C ALA A 51 13.22 -11.29 1.38
N GLY A 52 12.61 -10.16 1.74
CA GLY A 52 12.14 -9.90 3.10
C GLY A 52 10.80 -10.55 3.46
N CYS A 53 10.05 -11.05 2.48
CA CYS A 53 8.76 -11.70 2.71
C CYS A 53 8.97 -13.19 3.06
N PRO A 54 8.52 -13.68 4.23
CA PRO A 54 8.71 -15.08 4.62
C PRO A 54 8.08 -16.09 3.67
N VAL A 55 7.06 -15.68 2.91
CA VAL A 55 6.33 -16.50 1.94
C VAL A 55 6.63 -16.12 0.48
N LEU A 56 7.65 -15.27 0.26
CA LEU A 56 8.15 -14.91 -1.08
C LEU A 56 7.07 -14.37 -2.04
N MET A 57 6.14 -13.57 -1.52
CA MET A 57 5.08 -12.95 -2.32
C MET A 57 5.65 -12.04 -3.42
N ASP A 58 5.06 -12.05 -4.62
CA ASP A 58 5.44 -11.14 -5.72
C ASP A 58 4.93 -9.71 -5.49
N ILE A 59 5.55 -9.02 -4.53
CA ILE A 59 5.18 -7.67 -4.11
C ILE A 59 5.19 -6.66 -5.28
N PRO A 60 6.25 -6.58 -6.11
CA PRO A 60 6.24 -5.68 -7.26
C PRO A 60 5.14 -6.03 -8.27
N GLY A 61 4.81 -7.32 -8.43
CA GLY A 61 3.80 -7.81 -9.36
C GLY A 61 2.39 -7.36 -9.02
N PHE A 62 1.95 -7.57 -7.76
CA PHE A 62 0.60 -7.12 -7.37
C PHE A 62 0.52 -5.59 -7.26
N ILE A 63 1.59 -4.90 -6.84
CA ILE A 63 1.62 -3.43 -6.82
C ILE A 63 1.45 -2.86 -8.24
N GLU A 64 2.09 -3.48 -9.24
CA GLU A 64 1.91 -3.09 -10.65
C GLU A 64 0.47 -3.31 -11.14
N ALA A 65 -0.19 -4.37 -10.67
CA ALA A 65 -1.61 -4.61 -10.94
C ALA A 65 -2.52 -3.54 -10.32
N ILE A 66 -2.32 -3.19 -9.05
CA ILE A 66 -3.04 -2.08 -8.38
C ILE A 66 -2.87 -0.78 -9.17
N LYS A 67 -1.63 -0.45 -9.57
CA LYS A 67 -1.33 0.75 -10.36
C LYS A 67 -2.08 0.78 -11.70
N LYS A 68 -2.36 -0.40 -12.28
CA LYS A 68 -3.10 -0.57 -13.54
C LYS A 68 -4.62 -0.75 -13.36
N LYS A 69 -5.12 -0.72 -12.12
CA LYS A 69 -6.52 -1.02 -11.77
C LYS A 69 -6.94 -2.46 -12.13
N ASP A 70 -5.99 -3.38 -12.12
CA ASP A 70 -6.21 -4.80 -12.40
C ASP A 70 -6.33 -5.57 -11.07
N PHE A 71 -7.49 -5.45 -10.40
CA PHE A 71 -7.67 -5.96 -9.04
C PHE A 71 -8.02 -7.46 -8.94
N GLU A 72 -8.33 -8.10 -10.07
CA GLU A 72 -8.74 -9.51 -10.11
C GLU A 72 -7.57 -10.47 -10.43
N LYS A 73 -6.37 -9.92 -10.60
CA LYS A 73 -5.16 -10.66 -10.98
C LYS A 73 -4.63 -11.59 -9.89
#